data_AF-A0A6V6Z2B2-F1
#
_entry.id   AF-A0A6V6Z2B2-F1
#
_cell.length_a   1.000
_cell.length_b   1.000
_cell.length_c   1.000
_cell.angle_alpha   90.00
_cell.angle_beta   90.00
_cell.angle_gamma   90.00
#
_symmetry.space_group_name_H-M   'P 1'
#
loop_
_entity.id
_entity.type
_entity.pdbx_description
1 polymer ?
#
loop_
_entity_poly.entity_id
_entity_poly.type
_entity_poly.pdbx_seq_one_letter_code
_entity_poly.pdbx_strand_id
1 'polypeptide(L)'
;MKKVTLLIIILLCSCIAQSENEYFDQIEKNDVKLTKPVEGEWLFTHKEKGQSFEQFINSKHIVPTNESNIIYIRPIGHFNSLQNKQIELLREYLEIYFQLKTKTLETVSNDVIPESAQRVGHENNQQFLAGYILDNVLKKDKPLNRIALMGLTEVDLYPKPEWNFVFGLASYRDKVGVSSIYRLQDGKLTTDNFNLCLSRLLKIGSHEIGHMFGLHHCITADCVMNGTNSMSETDKSSIRLCSVCQRKLNSGIKYDNIKRLTDLERYFEKNHLAEELLLIKKDIAVIQ
;
A
#
# COMPACT_ATOMS: atom_id res chain seq x y z
N MET A 1 -2.96 -72.72 10.05
CA MET A 1 -3.33 -71.32 10.34
C MET A 1 -2.09 -70.46 10.24
N LYS A 2 -1.85 -69.80 9.10
CA LYS A 2 -0.69 -68.91 8.90
C LYS A 2 -1.09 -67.49 9.31
N LYS A 3 -0.40 -66.91 10.30
CA LYS A 3 -0.58 -65.51 10.71
C LYS A 3 0.24 -64.64 9.76
N VAL A 4 -0.44 -63.78 9.00
CA VAL A 4 0.17 -62.73 8.18
C VAL A 4 0.32 -61.50 9.07
N THR A 5 1.55 -61.06 9.29
CA THR A 5 1.84 -59.82 10.02
C THR A 5 1.89 -58.68 9.01
N LEU A 6 0.90 -57.79 9.07
CA LEU A 6 0.81 -56.61 8.23
C LEU A 6 1.72 -55.51 8.81
N LEU A 7 2.83 -55.22 8.14
CA LEU A 7 3.70 -54.09 8.47
C LEU A 7 3.08 -52.81 7.87
N ILE A 8 2.55 -51.93 8.73
CA ILE A 8 2.09 -50.60 8.32
C ILE A 8 3.31 -49.68 8.33
N ILE A 9 3.79 -49.32 7.12
CA ILE A 9 4.80 -48.28 6.93
C ILE A 9 4.08 -46.94 6.97
N ILE A 10 4.25 -46.20 8.06
CA ILE A 10 3.79 -44.82 8.19
C ILE A 10 4.82 -43.94 7.48
N LEU A 11 4.49 -43.48 6.26
CA LEU A 11 5.23 -42.40 5.60
C LEU A 11 4.94 -41.09 6.33
N LEU A 12 5.88 -40.64 7.16
CA LEU A 12 5.87 -39.29 7.72
C LEU A 12 6.27 -38.30 6.63
N CYS A 13 5.28 -37.74 5.94
CA CYS A 13 5.46 -36.57 5.10
C CYS A 13 5.81 -35.40 6.02
N SER A 14 7.10 -35.07 6.09
CA SER A 14 7.59 -33.92 6.85
C SER A 14 7.29 -32.66 6.04
N CYS A 15 6.09 -32.12 6.18
CA CYS A 15 5.85 -30.73 5.85
C CYS A 15 6.67 -29.90 6.83
N ILE A 16 7.80 -29.36 6.37
CA ILE A 16 8.57 -28.38 7.13
C ILE A 16 7.67 -27.15 7.23
N ALA A 17 6.94 -27.04 8.34
CA ALA A 17 6.30 -25.80 8.74
C ALA A 17 7.44 -24.85 9.12
N GLN A 18 7.96 -24.16 8.13
CA GLN A 18 8.94 -23.11 8.32
C GLN A 18 8.35 -22.10 9.30
N SER A 19 9.06 -21.78 10.39
CA SER A 19 8.49 -20.88 11.40
C SER A 19 8.26 -19.49 10.78
N GLU A 20 7.17 -18.78 11.14
CA GLU A 20 6.89 -17.43 10.59
C GLU A 20 8.09 -16.49 10.72
N ASN A 21 8.89 -16.62 11.80
CA ASN A 21 10.10 -15.82 12.01
C ASN A 21 11.19 -16.13 10.97
N GLU A 22 11.35 -17.39 10.57
CA GLU A 22 12.38 -17.82 9.62
C GLU A 22 12.18 -17.18 8.24
N TYR A 23 10.93 -16.99 7.80
CA TYR A 23 10.63 -16.26 6.56
C TYR A 23 11.16 -14.82 6.61
N PHE A 24 10.87 -14.07 7.69
CA PHE A 24 11.27 -12.67 7.80
C PHE A 24 12.80 -12.53 7.88
N ASP A 25 13.46 -13.43 8.60
CA ASP A 25 14.92 -13.48 8.71
C ASP A 25 15.59 -13.78 7.36
N GLN A 26 14.96 -14.58 6.50
CA GLN A 26 15.46 -14.87 5.15
C GLN A 26 15.38 -13.65 4.23
N ILE A 27 14.23 -12.97 4.18
CA ILE A 27 14.04 -11.81 3.30
C ILE A 27 14.74 -10.54 3.83
N GLU A 28 15.12 -10.48 5.10
CA GLU A 28 15.93 -9.39 5.66
C GLU A 28 17.25 -9.20 4.90
N LYS A 29 17.81 -10.28 4.33
CA LYS A 29 19.03 -10.24 3.49
C LYS A 29 18.88 -9.34 2.26
N ASN A 30 17.64 -9.09 1.81
CA ASN A 30 17.33 -8.22 0.68
C ASN A 30 16.91 -6.81 1.11
N ASP A 31 16.86 -6.50 2.41
CA ASP A 31 16.59 -5.14 2.87
C ASP A 31 17.76 -4.22 2.50
N VAL A 32 17.46 -3.15 1.77
CA VAL A 32 18.44 -2.12 1.42
C VAL A 32 18.38 -1.04 2.49
N LYS A 33 19.48 -0.79 3.18
CA LYS A 33 19.54 0.26 4.20
C LYS A 33 19.41 1.66 3.57
N LEU A 34 18.64 2.55 4.18
CA LEU A 34 18.59 3.94 3.75
C LEU A 34 19.96 4.61 3.91
N THR A 35 20.34 5.40 2.91
CA THR A 35 21.53 6.24 2.96
C THR A 35 21.25 7.50 3.79
N LYS A 36 22.30 8.29 4.04
CA LYS A 36 22.15 9.58 4.71
C LYS A 36 21.28 10.49 3.81
N PRO A 37 20.18 11.07 4.32
CA PRO A 37 19.28 11.85 3.49
C PRO A 37 19.96 13.13 3.00
N VAL A 38 19.63 13.53 1.78
CA VAL A 38 20.14 14.74 1.12
C VAL A 38 19.06 15.81 0.99
N GLU A 39 19.46 17.04 0.68
CA GLU A 39 18.52 18.16 0.51
C GLU A 39 17.42 17.83 -0.51
N GLY A 40 16.17 18.13 -0.15
CA GLY A 40 14.98 17.80 -0.93
C GLY A 40 14.28 16.51 -0.52
N GLU A 41 14.97 15.56 0.14
CA GLU A 41 14.37 14.30 0.60
C GLU A 41 13.58 14.46 1.90
N TRP A 42 12.60 13.59 2.12
CA TRP A 42 11.69 13.64 3.27
C TRP A 42 12.42 13.67 4.61
N LEU A 43 13.36 12.74 4.82
CA LEU A 43 14.08 12.59 6.09
C LEU A 43 15.16 13.67 6.32
N PHE A 44 15.49 14.45 5.28
CA PHE A 44 16.37 15.61 5.44
C PHE A 44 15.66 16.69 6.27
N THR A 45 14.43 17.02 5.90
CA THR A 45 13.60 18.06 6.55
C THR A 45 12.78 17.55 7.72
N HIS A 46 12.29 16.30 7.67
CA HIS A 46 11.42 15.71 8.69
C HIS A 46 12.20 14.73 9.56
N LYS A 47 12.40 15.08 10.84
CA LYS A 47 13.02 14.18 11.81
C LYS A 47 11.98 13.28 12.43
N GLU A 48 12.08 11.99 12.12
CA GLU A 48 11.15 10.97 12.59
C GLU A 48 11.82 9.97 13.50
N LYS A 49 11.05 9.42 14.43
CA LYS A 49 11.52 8.38 15.36
C LYS A 49 11.44 6.98 14.76
N GLY A 50 10.72 6.81 13.66
CA GLY A 50 10.36 5.51 13.11
C GLY A 50 9.45 4.72 14.07
N GLN A 51 9.45 3.41 13.88
CA GLN A 51 8.68 2.46 14.70
C GLN A 51 9.40 1.11 14.67
N SER A 52 9.74 0.53 15.82
CA SER A 52 10.27 -0.84 15.91
C SER A 52 9.13 -1.87 15.83
N PHE A 53 9.46 -3.15 15.66
CA PHE A 53 8.47 -4.22 15.72
C PHE A 53 7.78 -4.29 17.11
N GLU A 54 8.55 -4.18 18.19
CA GLU A 54 8.02 -4.17 19.56
C GLU A 54 7.07 -3.00 19.80
N GLN A 55 7.43 -1.79 19.33
CA GLN A 55 6.55 -0.62 19.41
C GLN A 55 5.24 -0.82 18.63
N PHE A 56 5.30 -1.48 17.48
CA PHE A 56 4.10 -1.80 16.69
C PHE A 56 3.18 -2.79 17.43
N ILE A 57 3.72 -3.88 17.98
CA ILE A 57 2.95 -4.88 18.73
C ILE A 57 2.28 -4.27 19.96
N ASN A 58 2.99 -3.35 20.65
CA ASN A 58 2.45 -2.63 21.81
C ASN A 58 1.49 -1.49 21.43
N SER A 59 1.27 -1.24 20.13
CA SER A 59 0.31 -0.25 19.64
C SER A 59 -1.06 -0.87 19.34
N LYS A 60 -2.10 -0.03 19.30
CA LYS A 60 -3.45 -0.43 18.88
C LYS A 60 -3.56 -0.57 17.35
N HIS A 61 -2.80 -1.50 16.78
CA HIS A 61 -2.86 -1.82 15.36
C HIS A 61 -4.14 -2.58 15.00
N ILE A 62 -4.55 -2.52 13.74
CA ILE A 62 -5.82 -3.12 13.29
C ILE A 62 -5.63 -4.59 12.96
N VAL A 63 -6.53 -5.42 13.49
CA VAL A 63 -6.65 -6.84 13.16
C VAL A 63 -8.01 -7.06 12.48
N PRO A 64 -8.07 -7.73 11.31
CA PRO A 64 -9.34 -8.04 10.66
C PRO A 64 -10.26 -8.91 11.52
N THR A 65 -11.57 -8.64 11.47
CA THR A 65 -12.62 -9.45 12.11
C THR A 65 -13.70 -9.82 11.08
N ASN A 66 -14.68 -10.65 11.45
CA ASN A 66 -15.80 -10.98 10.56
C ASN A 66 -16.63 -9.75 10.14
N GLU A 67 -16.65 -8.73 10.99
CA GLU A 67 -17.39 -7.47 10.83
C GLU A 67 -16.51 -6.34 10.28
N SER A 68 -15.21 -6.57 10.06
CA SER A 68 -14.26 -5.57 9.57
C SER A 68 -13.10 -6.26 8.86
N ASN A 69 -13.25 -6.56 7.58
CA ASN A 69 -12.28 -7.32 6.77
C ASN A 69 -12.26 -6.96 5.27
N ILE A 70 -12.92 -5.89 4.86
CA ILE A 70 -12.96 -5.45 3.46
C ILE A 70 -12.28 -4.09 3.31
N ILE A 71 -11.29 -4.01 2.42
CA ILE A 71 -10.69 -2.76 1.98
C ILE A 71 -11.56 -2.20 0.85
N TYR A 72 -11.88 -0.92 0.92
CA TYR A 72 -12.68 -0.24 -0.09
C TYR A 72 -11.88 0.85 -0.79
N ILE A 73 -12.10 1.01 -2.09
CA ILE A 73 -11.64 2.15 -2.89
C ILE A 73 -12.88 2.95 -3.30
N ARG A 74 -12.88 4.26 -3.07
CA ARG A 74 -13.95 5.18 -3.49
C ARG A 74 -13.39 6.16 -4.51
N PRO A 75 -13.66 5.97 -5.81
CA PRO A 75 -13.33 6.97 -6.81
C PRO A 75 -14.17 8.25 -6.59
N ILE A 76 -13.53 9.42 -6.62
CA ILE A 76 -14.13 10.74 -6.44
C ILE A 76 -13.73 11.60 -7.63
N GLY A 77 -14.68 11.79 -8.55
CA GLY A 77 -14.55 12.65 -9.72
C GLY A 77 -14.73 11.92 -11.05
N HIS A 78 -14.01 12.35 -12.07
CA HIS A 78 -14.14 11.89 -13.46
C HIS A 78 -12.88 11.19 -13.94
N PHE A 79 -12.98 9.88 -14.15
CA PHE A 79 -11.88 9.05 -14.61
C PHE A 79 -12.06 8.64 -16.07
N ASN A 80 -11.01 8.79 -16.88
CA ASN A 80 -10.97 8.27 -18.24
C ASN A 80 -10.74 6.74 -18.26
N SER A 81 -10.77 6.12 -19.43
CA SER A 81 -10.62 4.65 -19.56
C SER A 81 -9.30 4.11 -19.01
N LEU A 82 -8.19 4.83 -19.21
CA LEU A 82 -6.88 4.44 -18.68
C LEU A 82 -6.85 4.56 -17.15
N GLN A 83 -7.37 5.65 -16.60
CA GLN A 83 -7.43 5.84 -15.14
C GLN A 83 -8.36 4.80 -14.48
N ASN A 84 -9.51 4.50 -15.07
CA ASN A 84 -10.38 3.40 -14.59
C ASN A 84 -9.66 2.05 -14.62
N LYS A 85 -8.84 1.81 -15.66
CA LYS A 85 -8.02 0.60 -15.71
C LYS A 85 -6.98 0.56 -14.58
N GLN A 86 -6.35 1.69 -14.25
CA GLN A 86 -5.44 1.79 -13.11
C GLN A 86 -6.14 1.54 -11.77
N ILE A 87 -7.36 2.04 -11.59
CA ILE A 87 -8.18 1.79 -10.38
C ILE A 87 -8.43 0.29 -10.19
N GLU A 88 -8.82 -0.41 -11.26
CA GLU A 88 -9.03 -1.85 -11.20
C GLU A 88 -7.74 -2.63 -10.91
N LEU A 89 -6.63 -2.22 -11.52
CA LEU A 89 -5.33 -2.84 -11.25
C LEU A 89 -4.84 -2.57 -9.82
N LEU A 90 -5.09 -1.38 -9.28
CA LEU A 90 -4.84 -1.05 -7.88
C LEU A 90 -5.69 -1.91 -6.94
N ARG A 91 -6.97 -2.09 -7.23
CA ARG A 91 -7.87 -2.99 -6.47
C ARG A 91 -7.33 -4.42 -6.42
N GLU A 92 -6.93 -4.97 -7.57
CA GLU A 92 -6.32 -6.30 -7.67
C GLU A 92 -5.04 -6.40 -6.84
N TYR A 93 -4.15 -5.41 -6.97
CA TYR A 93 -2.90 -5.36 -6.23
C TYR A 93 -3.12 -5.30 -4.72
N LEU A 94 -4.01 -4.44 -4.23
CA LEU A 94 -4.29 -4.27 -2.80
C LEU A 94 -4.90 -5.55 -2.20
N GLU A 95 -5.75 -6.26 -2.95
CA GLU A 95 -6.29 -7.55 -2.53
C GLU A 95 -5.19 -8.60 -2.34
N ILE A 96 -4.21 -8.64 -3.25
CA ILE A 96 -3.04 -9.52 -3.13
C ILE A 96 -2.13 -9.06 -1.97
N TYR A 97 -1.81 -7.77 -1.92
CA TYR A 97 -0.83 -7.17 -1.03
C TYR A 97 -1.25 -7.32 0.44
N PHE A 98 -2.53 -7.11 0.75
CA PHE A 98 -3.05 -7.25 2.10
C PHE A 98 -3.70 -8.62 2.35
N GLN A 99 -3.92 -9.45 1.31
CA GLN A 99 -4.73 -10.67 1.38
C GLN A 99 -6.09 -10.46 2.04
N LEU A 100 -6.69 -9.30 1.79
CA LEU A 100 -8.01 -8.92 2.25
C LEU A 100 -8.86 -8.57 1.04
N LYS A 101 -10.14 -8.97 1.08
CA LYS A 101 -11.08 -8.65 0.01
C LYS A 101 -11.06 -7.14 -0.26
N THR A 102 -10.84 -6.75 -1.50
CA THR A 102 -10.77 -5.34 -1.90
C THR A 102 -11.82 -5.04 -2.97
N LYS A 103 -12.62 -4.00 -2.73
CA LYS A 103 -13.73 -3.61 -3.62
C LYS A 103 -13.63 -2.15 -4.02
N THR A 104 -13.88 -1.87 -5.30
CA THR A 104 -14.16 -0.52 -5.79
C THR A 104 -15.65 -0.22 -5.56
N LEU A 105 -15.94 0.91 -4.92
CA LEU A 105 -17.29 1.44 -4.78
C LEU A 105 -17.67 2.27 -6.01
N GLU A 106 -18.96 2.61 -6.13
CA GLU A 106 -19.40 3.55 -7.16
C GLU A 106 -18.69 4.90 -7.03
N THR A 107 -18.34 5.45 -8.18
CA THR A 107 -17.73 6.79 -8.32
C THR A 107 -18.72 7.85 -7.87
N VAL A 108 -18.24 8.83 -7.11
CA VAL A 108 -19.01 10.02 -6.72
C VAL A 108 -18.52 11.25 -7.47
N SER A 109 -19.40 12.21 -7.74
CA SER A 109 -19.06 13.47 -8.42
C SER A 109 -18.10 14.33 -7.60
N ASN A 110 -17.33 15.19 -8.26
CA ASN A 110 -16.52 16.24 -7.62
C ASN A 110 -17.36 17.24 -6.81
N ASP A 111 -18.66 17.34 -7.07
CA ASP A 111 -19.59 18.24 -6.36
C ASP A 111 -19.72 17.94 -4.85
N VAL A 112 -19.26 16.76 -4.40
CA VAL A 112 -19.18 16.44 -2.97
C VAL A 112 -18.15 17.32 -2.24
N ILE A 113 -17.26 17.99 -2.99
CA ILE A 113 -16.26 18.92 -2.48
C ILE A 113 -16.75 20.35 -2.75
N PRO A 114 -17.13 21.14 -1.73
CA PRO A 114 -17.63 22.49 -1.91
C PRO A 114 -16.49 23.45 -2.30
N GLU A 115 -16.81 24.56 -2.96
CA GLU A 115 -15.82 25.59 -3.37
C GLU A 115 -14.90 26.03 -2.22
N SER A 116 -15.43 26.15 -0.99
CA SER A 116 -14.63 26.49 0.21
C SER A 116 -13.52 25.49 0.56
N ALA A 117 -13.59 24.27 0.01
CA ALA A 117 -12.59 23.20 0.17
C ALA A 117 -11.79 22.96 -1.12
N GLN A 118 -11.86 23.90 -2.07
CA GLN A 118 -11.11 23.88 -3.32
C GLN A 118 -10.22 25.12 -3.40
N ARG A 119 -9.15 25.04 -4.21
CA ARG A 119 -8.34 26.20 -4.59
C ARG A 119 -7.72 26.03 -5.97
N VAL A 120 -7.18 27.11 -6.51
CA VAL A 120 -6.24 27.07 -7.63
C VAL A 120 -4.83 27.03 -7.05
N GLY A 121 -4.08 25.97 -7.35
CA GLY A 121 -2.70 25.78 -6.93
C GLY A 121 -1.72 26.66 -7.68
N HIS A 122 -0.45 26.63 -7.26
CA HIS A 122 0.61 27.44 -7.86
C HIS A 122 0.86 27.12 -9.35
N GLU A 123 0.53 25.92 -9.80
CA GLU A 123 0.66 25.47 -11.19
C GLU A 123 -0.62 25.73 -12.01
N ASN A 124 -1.51 26.62 -11.52
CA ASN A 124 -2.80 26.93 -12.12
C ASN A 124 -3.72 25.72 -12.29
N ASN A 125 -3.59 24.74 -11.39
CA ASN A 125 -4.38 23.52 -11.35
C ASN A 125 -5.41 23.57 -10.22
N GLN A 126 -6.56 22.92 -10.41
CA GLN A 126 -7.53 22.74 -9.33
C GLN A 126 -6.96 21.79 -8.27
N GLN A 127 -7.12 22.15 -7.00
CA GLN A 127 -6.73 21.31 -5.87
C GLN A 127 -7.89 21.18 -4.87
N PHE A 128 -8.04 19.98 -4.31
CA PHE A 128 -8.98 19.69 -3.21
C PHE A 128 -8.28 19.61 -1.87
N LEU A 129 -8.95 20.10 -0.82
CA LEU A 129 -8.47 19.99 0.54
C LEU A 129 -8.59 18.53 1.02
N ALA A 130 -7.45 17.85 1.16
CA ALA A 130 -7.41 16.43 1.53
C ALA A 130 -8.16 16.15 2.85
N GLY A 131 -7.98 17.02 3.86
CA GLY A 131 -8.67 16.90 5.14
C GLY A 131 -10.20 16.94 5.02
N TYR A 132 -10.74 17.75 4.12
CA TYR A 132 -12.19 17.79 3.87
C TYR A 132 -12.69 16.47 3.30
N ILE A 133 -11.96 15.87 2.35
CA ILE A 133 -12.32 14.55 1.79
C ILE A 133 -12.36 13.50 2.90
N LEU A 134 -11.34 13.47 3.78
CA LEU A 134 -11.30 12.53 4.89
C LEU A 134 -12.49 12.71 5.86
N ASP A 135 -12.68 13.91 6.38
CA ASP A 135 -13.61 14.17 7.49
C ASP A 135 -15.07 14.30 7.05
N ASN A 136 -15.32 14.84 5.86
CA ASN A 136 -16.66 15.20 5.41
C ASN A 136 -17.24 14.25 4.37
N VAL A 137 -16.40 13.49 3.66
CA VAL A 137 -16.82 12.52 2.63
C VAL A 137 -16.60 11.09 3.12
N LEU A 138 -15.34 10.67 3.26
CA LEU A 138 -14.99 9.26 3.50
C LEU A 138 -15.37 8.78 4.90
N LYS A 139 -15.22 9.61 5.93
CA LYS A 139 -15.59 9.23 7.30
C LYS A 139 -17.08 8.93 7.47
N LYS A 140 -17.94 9.59 6.68
CA LYS A 140 -19.38 9.37 6.67
C LYS A 140 -19.78 8.14 5.86
N ASP A 141 -18.93 7.72 4.94
CA ASP A 141 -19.11 6.54 4.11
C ASP A 141 -18.77 5.26 4.88
N LYS A 142 -19.81 4.46 5.16
CA LYS A 142 -19.73 3.27 6.02
C LYS A 142 -20.19 2.01 5.28
N PRO A 143 -19.48 1.58 4.22
CA PRO A 143 -19.77 0.31 3.56
C PRO A 143 -19.65 -0.86 4.56
N LEU A 144 -20.44 -1.90 4.33
CA LEU A 144 -20.48 -3.08 5.20
C LEU A 144 -19.10 -3.74 5.30
N ASN A 145 -18.74 -4.19 6.50
CA ASN A 145 -17.47 -4.87 6.80
C ASN A 145 -16.19 -4.08 6.47
N ARG A 146 -16.28 -2.75 6.36
CA ARG A 146 -15.13 -1.88 6.09
C ARG A 146 -14.06 -2.02 7.17
N ILE A 147 -12.85 -2.39 6.76
CA ILE A 147 -11.65 -2.28 7.59
C ILE A 147 -10.84 -1.03 7.27
N ALA A 148 -10.83 -0.63 5.99
CA ALA A 148 -10.16 0.55 5.47
C ALA A 148 -10.94 1.10 4.27
N LEU A 149 -10.91 2.42 4.07
CA LEU A 149 -11.50 3.08 2.91
C LEU A 149 -10.57 4.14 2.35
N MET A 150 -10.10 3.91 1.12
CA MET A 150 -9.26 4.84 0.40
C MET A 150 -10.07 5.57 -0.66
N GLY A 151 -10.21 6.88 -0.53
CA GLY A 151 -10.64 7.75 -1.62
C GLY A 151 -9.55 7.87 -2.66
N LEU A 152 -9.93 7.91 -3.93
CA LEU A 152 -9.01 8.20 -5.02
C LEU A 152 -9.62 9.28 -5.91
N THR A 153 -8.88 10.34 -6.19
CA THR A 153 -9.34 11.45 -7.02
C THR A 153 -8.39 11.72 -8.19
N GLU A 154 -8.92 12.20 -9.31
CA GLU A 154 -8.14 12.72 -10.43
C GLU A 154 -7.68 14.17 -10.23
N VAL A 155 -8.19 14.85 -9.20
CA VAL A 155 -7.84 16.25 -8.87
C VAL A 155 -6.69 16.28 -7.88
N ASP A 156 -5.81 17.27 -8.00
CA ASP A 156 -4.66 17.42 -7.12
C ASP A 156 -5.09 17.68 -5.66
N LEU A 157 -4.23 17.37 -4.69
CA LEU A 157 -4.55 17.49 -3.27
C LEU A 157 -3.62 18.45 -2.56
N TYR A 158 -4.16 19.17 -1.57
CA TYR A 158 -3.36 19.94 -0.63
C TYR A 158 -3.79 19.66 0.81
N PRO A 159 -2.86 19.66 1.80
CA PRO A 159 -3.19 19.31 3.17
C PRO A 159 -3.62 20.51 4.00
N LYS A 160 -3.03 21.69 3.75
CA LYS A 160 -3.22 22.96 4.48
C LYS A 160 -2.89 24.15 3.58
N PRO A 161 -3.39 25.36 3.88
CA PRO A 161 -3.15 26.55 3.05
C PRO A 161 -1.67 26.82 2.76
N GLU A 162 -0.78 26.54 3.70
CA GLU A 162 0.66 26.86 3.62
C GLU A 162 1.49 25.82 2.84
N TRP A 163 0.87 24.70 2.45
CA TRP A 163 1.55 23.60 1.77
C TRP A 163 1.17 23.57 0.29
N ASN A 164 2.10 23.16 -0.58
CA ASN A 164 1.86 23.13 -2.02
C ASN A 164 0.90 22.00 -2.43
N PHE A 165 1.24 20.75 -2.11
CA PHE A 165 0.41 19.58 -2.39
C PHE A 165 0.76 18.41 -1.48
N VAL A 166 -0.03 17.34 -1.56
CA VAL A 166 0.29 15.99 -1.05
C VAL A 166 -0.13 14.93 -2.07
N PHE A 167 0.57 13.81 -2.14
CA PHE A 167 0.13 12.67 -2.96
C PHE A 167 -1.04 11.91 -2.33
N GLY A 168 -1.07 11.89 -1.00
CA GLY A 168 -2.14 11.32 -0.22
C GLY A 168 -2.12 11.80 1.22
N LEU A 169 -3.17 11.43 1.95
CA LEU A 169 -3.31 11.69 3.38
C LEU A 169 -4.20 10.62 4.00
N ALA A 170 -3.75 10.01 5.09
CA ALA A 170 -4.53 9.01 5.83
C ALA A 170 -4.81 9.41 7.29
N SER A 171 -5.96 8.97 7.79
CA SER A 171 -6.33 8.98 9.21
C SER A 171 -6.29 7.55 9.77
N TYR A 172 -5.30 7.31 10.63
CA TYR A 172 -5.14 6.06 11.39
C TYR A 172 -6.41 5.72 12.20
N ARG A 173 -6.97 6.72 12.87
CA ARG A 173 -8.11 6.54 13.80
C ARG A 173 -9.39 6.21 13.05
N ASP A 174 -9.68 6.96 11.99
CA ASP A 174 -10.95 6.88 11.27
C ASP A 174 -10.91 5.83 10.14
N LYS A 175 -9.72 5.26 9.85
CA LYS A 175 -9.48 4.20 8.87
C LYS A 175 -9.87 4.62 7.45
N VAL A 176 -9.60 5.88 7.16
CA VAL A 176 -9.86 6.51 5.86
C VAL A 176 -8.59 7.18 5.37
N GLY A 177 -8.38 7.19 4.06
CA GLY A 177 -7.31 7.94 3.43
C GLY A 177 -7.73 8.39 2.05
N VAL A 178 -7.02 9.37 1.49
CA VAL A 178 -7.26 9.84 0.13
C VAL A 178 -5.92 9.93 -0.59
N SER A 179 -5.89 9.50 -1.85
CA SER A 179 -4.75 9.73 -2.75
C SER A 179 -5.22 10.39 -4.04
N SER A 180 -4.30 11.08 -4.73
CA SER A 180 -4.57 11.69 -6.03
C SER A 180 -3.74 11.04 -7.13
N ILE A 181 -4.37 10.76 -8.28
CA ILE A 181 -3.66 10.34 -9.50
C ILE A 181 -3.01 11.53 -10.20
N TYR A 182 -3.44 12.77 -9.93
CA TYR A 182 -3.09 13.98 -10.70
C TYR A 182 -1.58 14.13 -10.94
N ARG A 183 -0.77 13.99 -9.89
CA ARG A 183 0.69 14.12 -10.00
C ARG A 183 1.39 12.82 -10.38
N LEU A 184 0.74 11.67 -10.22
CA LEU A 184 1.32 10.35 -10.51
C LEU A 184 1.41 10.11 -12.02
N GLN A 185 0.47 10.68 -12.79
CA GLN A 185 0.41 10.55 -14.24
C GLN A 185 1.42 11.43 -15.00
N ASP A 186 2.13 12.34 -14.32
CA ASP A 186 3.17 13.20 -14.92
C ASP A 186 2.70 13.92 -16.20
N GLY A 187 1.70 14.78 -16.04
CA GLY A 187 1.01 15.43 -17.16
C GLY A 187 -0.29 14.71 -17.50
N LYS A 188 -0.47 14.26 -18.75
CA LYS A 188 -1.64 13.50 -19.18
C LYS A 188 -1.31 12.01 -19.20
N LEU A 189 -2.19 11.18 -18.63
CA LEU A 189 -2.05 9.74 -18.73
C LEU A 189 -2.24 9.27 -20.18
N THR A 190 -1.22 8.58 -20.69
CA THR A 190 -1.18 7.93 -22.00
C THR A 190 -0.79 6.46 -21.82
N THR A 191 -0.70 5.71 -22.91
CA THR A 191 -0.15 4.34 -22.89
C THR A 191 1.32 4.31 -22.49
N ASP A 192 2.09 5.35 -22.85
CA ASP A 192 3.54 5.37 -22.70
C ASP A 192 3.96 5.56 -21.23
N ASN A 193 3.22 6.37 -20.48
CA ASN A 193 3.45 6.58 -19.05
C ASN A 193 2.52 5.74 -18.15
N PHE A 194 1.73 4.83 -18.72
CA PHE A 194 0.75 4.04 -17.98
C PHE A 194 1.37 3.24 -16.84
N ASN A 195 2.46 2.50 -17.12
CA ASN A 195 3.13 1.64 -16.15
C ASN A 195 3.84 2.44 -15.07
N LEU A 196 4.45 3.57 -15.41
CA LEU A 196 5.06 4.48 -14.43
C LEU A 196 4.00 5.03 -13.47
N CYS A 197 2.89 5.53 -14.00
CA CYS A 197 1.79 6.03 -13.19
C CYS A 197 1.14 4.91 -12.36
N LEU A 198 1.02 3.69 -12.90
CA LEU A 198 0.52 2.54 -12.15
C LEU A 198 1.46 2.21 -10.99
N SER A 199 2.76 2.05 -11.24
CA SER A 199 3.77 1.80 -10.20
C SER A 199 3.66 2.79 -9.04
N ARG A 200 3.63 4.09 -9.36
CA ARG A 200 3.44 5.18 -8.40
C ARG A 200 2.13 5.03 -7.61
N LEU A 201 1.03 4.72 -8.28
CA LEU A 201 -0.28 4.51 -7.64
C LEU A 201 -0.28 3.29 -6.70
N LEU A 202 0.40 2.20 -7.06
CA LEU A 202 0.52 1.02 -6.20
C LEU A 202 1.36 1.32 -4.94
N LYS A 203 2.48 2.05 -5.10
CA LYS A 203 3.32 2.50 -3.99
C LYS A 203 2.53 3.38 -3.02
N ILE A 204 1.91 4.45 -3.52
CA ILE A 204 1.14 5.38 -2.68
C ILE A 204 -0.08 4.69 -2.06
N GLY A 205 -0.85 3.91 -2.82
CA GLY A 205 -2.04 3.24 -2.31
C GLY A 205 -1.73 2.25 -1.17
N SER A 206 -0.67 1.45 -1.32
CA SER A 206 -0.24 0.53 -0.25
C SER A 206 0.38 1.26 0.95
N HIS A 207 1.08 2.37 0.72
CA HIS A 207 1.60 3.24 1.77
C HIS A 207 0.48 3.81 2.65
N GLU A 208 -0.51 4.47 2.05
CA GLU A 208 -1.61 5.12 2.78
C GLU A 208 -2.50 4.10 3.50
N ILE A 209 -2.78 2.96 2.89
CA ILE A 209 -3.51 1.87 3.56
C ILE A 209 -2.64 1.23 4.66
N GLY A 210 -1.32 1.13 4.47
CA GLY A 210 -0.37 0.69 5.48
C GLY A 210 -0.44 1.53 6.76
N HIS A 211 -0.59 2.85 6.61
CA HIS A 211 -0.86 3.74 7.74
C HIS A 211 -2.17 3.39 8.46
N MET A 212 -3.24 3.07 7.73
CA MET A 212 -4.50 2.63 8.37
C MET A 212 -4.30 1.37 9.22
N PHE A 213 -3.37 0.48 8.85
CA PHE A 213 -3.00 -0.70 9.64
C PHE A 213 -1.99 -0.44 10.77
N GLY A 214 -1.59 0.81 10.99
CA GLY A 214 -0.72 1.22 12.09
C GLY A 214 0.77 1.26 11.75
N LEU A 215 1.15 1.07 10.49
CA LEU A 215 2.55 1.25 10.06
C LEU A 215 2.89 2.74 10.09
N HIS A 216 3.98 3.10 10.77
CA HIS A 216 4.59 4.42 10.61
C HIS A 216 5.53 4.41 9.42
N HIS A 217 6.02 5.59 9.05
CA HIS A 217 7.10 5.70 8.10
C HIS A 217 8.30 4.83 8.51
N CYS A 218 8.86 4.12 7.53
CA CYS A 218 10.09 3.37 7.69
C CYS A 218 11.27 4.32 7.48
N ILE A 219 12.22 4.31 8.42
CA ILE A 219 13.42 5.16 8.37
C ILE A 219 14.72 4.36 8.36
N THR A 220 14.62 3.03 8.24
CA THR A 220 15.75 2.11 8.38
C THR A 220 16.12 1.42 7.08
N ALA A 221 15.15 1.19 6.19
CA ALA A 221 15.34 0.50 4.92
C ALA A 221 14.52 1.17 3.81
N ASP A 222 14.97 1.00 2.56
CA ASP A 222 14.22 1.30 1.35
C ASP A 222 12.97 0.41 1.31
N CYS A 223 11.83 1.05 1.46
CA CYS A 223 10.58 0.43 1.86
C CYS A 223 9.42 1.28 1.33
N VAL A 224 8.34 0.65 0.88
CA VAL A 224 7.15 1.39 0.44
C VAL A 224 6.55 2.29 1.52
N MET A 225 6.87 2.04 2.79
CA MET A 225 6.51 2.92 3.91
C MET A 225 7.48 4.09 4.12
N ASN A 226 8.44 4.38 3.25
CA ASN A 226 9.25 5.59 3.38
C ASN A 226 8.38 6.82 3.09
N GLY A 227 8.52 7.87 3.92
CA GLY A 227 7.97 9.18 3.58
C GLY A 227 8.70 9.77 2.38
N THR A 228 7.99 10.51 1.54
CA THR A 228 8.56 11.12 0.32
C THR A 228 8.08 12.57 0.17
N ASN A 229 8.96 13.45 -0.30
CA ASN A 229 8.72 14.87 -0.54
C ASN A 229 8.51 15.20 -2.03
N SER A 230 8.83 14.28 -2.95
CA SER A 230 8.79 14.53 -4.39
C SER A 230 8.53 13.26 -5.20
N MET A 231 8.06 13.44 -6.45
CA MET A 231 7.91 12.30 -7.38
C MET A 231 9.24 11.60 -7.66
N SER A 232 10.35 12.35 -7.74
CA SER A 232 11.67 11.74 -7.94
C SER A 232 12.09 10.84 -6.77
N GLU A 233 11.75 11.24 -5.54
CA GLU A 233 11.97 10.41 -4.35
C GLU A 233 11.05 9.19 -4.36
N THR A 234 9.76 9.36 -4.68
CA THR A 234 8.80 8.24 -4.86
C THR A 234 9.25 7.24 -5.91
N ASP A 235 9.78 7.71 -7.04
CA ASP A 235 10.23 6.85 -8.14
C ASP A 235 11.45 6.02 -7.73
N LYS A 236 12.40 6.63 -7.01
CA LYS A 236 13.59 5.95 -6.48
C LYS A 236 13.25 4.97 -5.34
N SER A 237 12.21 5.25 -4.57
CA SER A 237 11.80 4.39 -3.45
C SER A 237 11.21 3.07 -3.94
N SER A 238 11.42 2.01 -3.19
CA SER A 238 10.97 0.67 -3.53
C SER A 238 9.49 0.44 -3.24
N ILE A 239 8.82 -0.35 -4.08
CA ILE A 239 7.48 -0.90 -3.76
C ILE A 239 7.52 -1.99 -2.68
N ARG A 240 8.72 -2.53 -2.43
CA ARG A 240 8.91 -3.64 -1.50
C ARG A 240 8.64 -3.16 -0.08
N LEU A 241 7.88 -3.93 0.68
CA LEU A 241 7.79 -3.74 2.12
C LEU A 241 9.01 -4.42 2.75
N CYS A 242 9.83 -3.72 3.52
CA CYS A 242 11.01 -4.32 4.16
C CYS A 242 10.63 -5.43 5.14
N SER A 243 11.58 -6.30 5.49
CA SER A 243 11.35 -7.47 6.36
C SER A 243 10.63 -7.10 7.67
N VAL A 244 11.08 -6.03 8.34
CA VAL A 244 10.50 -5.55 9.60
C VAL A 244 9.07 -5.06 9.41
N CYS A 245 8.79 -4.32 8.33
CA CYS A 245 7.43 -3.84 8.08
C CYS A 245 6.49 -4.97 7.60
N GLN A 246 6.99 -5.96 6.87
CA GLN A 246 6.23 -7.18 6.57
C GLN A 246 5.88 -7.92 7.87
N ARG A 247 6.84 -8.07 8.79
CA ARG A 247 6.61 -8.72 10.09
C ARG A 247 5.53 -8.01 10.92
N LYS A 248 5.57 -6.67 10.97
CA LYS A 248 4.52 -5.85 11.61
C LYS A 248 3.16 -6.06 10.95
N LEU A 249 3.10 -5.97 9.62
CA LEU A 249 1.83 -6.11 8.91
C LEU A 249 1.25 -7.52 9.11
N ASN A 250 2.09 -8.56 9.02
CA ASN A 250 1.70 -9.95 9.20
C ASN A 250 1.21 -10.26 10.63
N SER A 251 1.74 -9.58 11.65
CA SER A 251 1.26 -9.77 13.03
C SER A 251 -0.18 -9.26 13.21
N GLY A 252 -0.62 -8.27 12.41
CA GLY A 252 -1.99 -7.75 12.43
C GLY A 252 -2.92 -8.43 11.43
N ILE A 253 -2.49 -8.56 10.18
CA ILE A 253 -3.20 -9.23 9.10
C ILE A 253 -2.45 -10.52 8.81
N LYS A 254 -2.90 -11.64 9.38
CA LYS A 254 -2.25 -12.95 9.26
C LYS A 254 -2.34 -13.53 7.85
N TYR A 255 -1.67 -12.88 6.90
CA TYR A 255 -1.58 -13.27 5.51
C TYR A 255 -0.54 -14.39 5.32
N ASP A 256 -0.74 -15.19 4.29
CA ASP A 256 0.22 -16.21 3.86
C ASP A 256 1.37 -15.54 3.08
N ASN A 257 2.55 -15.54 3.67
CA ASN A 257 3.77 -14.94 3.13
C ASN A 257 4.14 -15.48 1.73
N ILE A 258 4.11 -16.80 1.54
CA ILE A 258 4.53 -17.45 0.28
C ILE A 258 3.51 -17.21 -0.81
N LYS A 259 2.22 -17.32 -0.48
CA LYS A 259 1.13 -17.02 -1.39
C LYS A 259 1.20 -15.55 -1.83
N ARG A 260 1.43 -14.63 -0.90
CA ARG A 260 1.56 -13.20 -1.19
C ARG A 260 2.70 -12.92 -2.18
N LEU A 261 3.89 -13.48 -1.95
CA LEU A 261 5.02 -13.30 -2.88
C LEU A 261 4.72 -13.87 -4.28
N THR A 262 4.22 -15.11 -4.35
CA THR A 262 3.90 -15.76 -5.62
C THR A 262 2.81 -15.02 -6.40
N ASP A 263 1.78 -14.51 -5.71
CA ASP A 263 0.72 -13.71 -6.34
C ASP A 263 1.23 -12.35 -6.81
N LEU A 264 2.10 -11.69 -6.03
CA LEU A 264 2.73 -10.42 -6.42
C LEU A 264 3.65 -10.60 -7.64
N GLU A 265 4.43 -11.68 -7.69
CA GLU A 265 5.26 -12.01 -8.87
C GLU A 265 4.39 -12.11 -10.13
N ARG A 266 3.33 -12.93 -10.08
CA ARG A 266 2.39 -13.07 -11.20
C ARG A 266 1.73 -11.75 -11.58
N TYR A 267 1.37 -10.93 -10.59
CA TYR A 267 0.76 -9.62 -10.83
C TYR A 267 1.74 -8.68 -11.54
N PHE A 268 2.98 -8.56 -11.08
CA PHE A 268 3.96 -7.67 -11.68
C PHE A 268 4.39 -8.14 -13.08
N GLU A 269 4.53 -9.45 -13.28
CA GLU A 269 4.80 -10.02 -14.61
C GLU A 269 3.67 -9.73 -15.60
N LYS A 270 2.41 -10.01 -15.22
CA LYS A 270 1.22 -9.76 -16.06
C LYS A 270 1.07 -8.29 -16.46
N ASN A 271 1.47 -7.36 -15.60
CA ASN A 271 1.32 -5.92 -15.82
C ASN A 271 2.60 -5.24 -16.33
N HIS A 272 3.65 -6.01 -16.68
CA HIS A 272 4.92 -5.50 -17.19
C HIS A 272 5.62 -4.49 -16.26
N LEU A 273 5.58 -4.75 -14.96
CA LEU A 273 6.21 -3.95 -13.90
C LEU A 273 7.56 -4.59 -13.53
N ALA A 274 8.57 -4.34 -14.37
CA ALA A 274 9.84 -5.08 -14.34
C ALA A 274 10.67 -4.82 -13.08
N GLU A 275 10.71 -3.58 -12.58
CA GLU A 275 11.49 -3.23 -11.39
C GLU A 275 10.90 -3.89 -10.14
N GLU A 276 9.58 -3.84 -10.00
CA GLU A 276 8.83 -4.49 -8.93
C GLU A 276 8.96 -6.02 -8.99
N LEU A 277 8.89 -6.60 -10.19
CA LEU A 277 9.08 -8.03 -10.41
C LEU A 277 10.46 -8.50 -9.94
N LEU A 278 11.52 -7.74 -10.24
CA LEU A 278 12.88 -8.07 -9.82
C LEU A 278 13.02 -8.08 -8.29
N LEU A 279 12.37 -7.15 -7.59
CA LEU A 279 12.38 -7.10 -6.12
C LEU A 279 11.71 -8.33 -5.50
N ILE A 280 10.54 -8.74 -6.03
CA ILE A 280 9.84 -9.93 -5.54
C ILE A 280 10.62 -11.21 -5.85
N LYS A 281 11.23 -11.32 -7.03
CA LYS A 281 12.07 -12.49 -7.39
C LYS A 281 13.26 -12.66 -6.46
N LYS A 282 13.86 -11.57 -5.98
CA LYS A 282 14.93 -11.63 -4.97
C LYS A 282 14.45 -12.24 -3.65
N ASP A 283 13.24 -11.88 -3.20
CA ASP A 283 12.66 -12.46 -1.97
C ASP A 283 12.33 -13.94 -2.16
N ILE A 284 11.73 -14.32 -3.30
CA ILE A 284 11.45 -15.73 -3.61
C ILE A 284 12.73 -16.57 -3.60
N ALA A 285 13.82 -16.07 -4.17
CA ALA A 285 15.09 -16.79 -4.28
C ALA A 285 15.78 -17.09 -2.93
N VAL A 286 15.45 -16.38 -1.85
CA VAL A 286 16.06 -16.59 -0.52
C VAL A 286 15.21 -17.45 0.43
N ILE A 287 13.99 -17.80 -0.01
CA ILE A 287 13.04 -18.64 0.75
C ILE A 287 13.02 -20.08 0.25
N GLN A 288 13.41 -20.30 -1.02
CA GLN A 288 13.61 -21.62 -1.62
C GLN A 288 14.90 -22.27 -1.13
#